data_AF-A0A7D9N4C2-F1
#
_entry.id   AF-A0A7D9N4C2-F1
#
_cell.length_a   1.000
_cell.length_b   1.000
_cell.length_c   1.000
_cell.angle_alpha   90.00
_cell.angle_beta   90.00
_cell.angle_gamma   90.00
#
_symmetry.space_group_name_H-M   'P 1'
#
loop_
_entity.id
_entity.type
_entity.pdbx_description
1 polymer ?
#
loop_
_entity_poly.entity_id
_entity_poly.type
_entity_poly.pdbx_seq_one_letter_code
_entity_poly.pdbx_strand_id
1 'polypeptide(L)'
;MDKMKKVFQAQLYLNILMAVIILINYHTVKDWIYLGILAVAVVVSKNKRISQLINTVLIPMVFIDQVRNLSGIFIQHFSNLTVPIFWIYAIGTIMVLIPVTIVEYGKIKKTIWRLIASVWMINFIIMCCRSLTLKNVNPDGFLMSLNKSGFIYALTILVYVYFAVKSWGYEFYFNLPTFKGKKLQLLSFILIFGVAIWISFFEVFSEFAQRWQELFWNWDFSLLDPTEPVFLKNAWSVYLYSIEAGIGEEAGRYINLVLLLVIFKSKKWQINGAVLGSAILFALPHIGNAFASELKQTPLATAFQVIDTFGFGCFAAVLILYSGKLWPTMIIHTLYDILVFSETPLTQDSVGIFGGNTGQFTHVIISLVLWVNFAIFILIKNRKLIKQNVQILTQVQKTDLTIS
;
A
#
# COMPACT_ATOMS: atom_id res chain seq x y z
N MET A 1 1.51 25.98 -10.68
CA MET A 1 2.83 25.49 -10.19
C MET A 1 3.50 26.44 -9.18
N ASP A 2 3.54 27.75 -9.40
CA ASP A 2 4.29 28.67 -8.51
C ASP A 2 3.70 28.83 -7.09
N LYS A 3 2.38 28.75 -6.94
CA LYS A 3 1.74 28.68 -5.61
C LYS A 3 2.24 27.48 -4.80
N MET A 4 2.30 26.29 -5.42
CA MET A 4 2.77 25.08 -4.74
C MET A 4 4.27 25.12 -4.41
N LYS A 5 5.10 25.78 -5.23
CA LYS A 5 6.51 26.03 -4.89
C LYS A 5 6.63 26.88 -3.62
N LYS A 6 5.83 27.95 -3.49
CA LYS A 6 5.79 28.77 -2.27
C LYS A 6 5.32 27.96 -1.05
N VAL A 7 4.30 27.12 -1.21
CA VAL A 7 3.83 26.23 -0.14
C VAL A 7 4.93 25.24 0.29
N PHE A 8 5.60 24.59 -0.67
CA PHE A 8 6.71 23.68 -0.36
C PHE A 8 7.87 24.40 0.34
N GLN A 9 8.21 25.62 -0.09
CA GLN A 9 9.25 26.41 0.57
C GLN A 9 8.85 26.82 2.00
N ALA A 10 7.61 27.25 2.20
CA ALA A 10 7.09 27.57 3.53
C ALA A 10 7.10 26.34 4.45
N GLN A 11 6.70 25.18 3.92
CA GLN A 11 6.77 23.91 4.63
C GLN A 11 8.21 23.55 5.00
N LEU A 12 9.18 23.72 4.09
CA LEU A 12 10.60 23.45 4.38
C LEU A 12 11.10 24.28 5.57
N TYR A 13 10.75 25.57 5.64
CA TYR A 13 11.09 26.41 6.79
C TYR A 13 10.36 26.02 8.07
N LEU A 14 9.08 25.64 7.98
CA LEU A 14 8.33 25.11 9.12
C LEU A 14 9.00 23.83 9.66
N ASN A 15 9.41 22.91 8.78
CA ASN A 15 10.10 21.68 9.15
C ASN A 15 11.49 21.93 9.73
N ILE A 16 12.19 23.00 9.36
CA ILE A 16 13.42 23.44 10.04
C ILE A 16 13.12 23.86 11.47
N LEU A 17 12.07 24.66 11.69
CA LEU A 17 11.65 25.04 13.04
C LEU A 17 11.25 23.80 13.87
N MET A 18 10.48 22.87 13.28
CA MET A 18 10.14 21.60 13.93
C MET A 18 11.40 20.79 14.27
N ALA A 19 12.40 20.74 13.37
CA ALA A 19 13.66 20.06 13.62
C ALA A 19 14.38 20.61 14.85
N VAL A 20 14.44 21.94 14.99
CA VAL A 20 15.07 22.61 16.14
C VAL A 20 14.32 22.27 17.43
N ILE A 21 12.99 22.32 17.42
CA ILE A 21 12.16 21.96 18.59
C ILE A 21 12.42 20.49 18.99
N ILE A 22 12.37 19.57 18.02
CA ILE A 22 12.61 18.14 18.24
C ILE A 22 14.02 17.91 18.77
N LEU A 23 15.02 18.57 18.20
CA LEU A 23 16.41 18.45 18.61
C LEU A 23 16.63 18.90 20.06
N ILE A 24 15.98 19.99 20.49
CA ILE A 24 16.03 20.48 21.89
C ILE A 24 15.36 19.51 22.87
N ASN A 25 14.41 18.68 22.41
CA ASN A 25 13.68 17.76 23.30
C ASN A 25 14.32 16.37 23.36
N TYR A 26 14.83 15.83 22.25
CA TYR A 26 15.34 14.46 22.17
C TYR A 26 16.87 14.35 22.11
N HIS A 27 17.56 15.36 21.57
CA HIS A 27 19.02 15.41 21.44
C HIS A 27 19.66 14.17 20.75
N THR A 28 18.96 13.48 19.84
CA THR A 28 19.52 12.29 19.19
C THR A 28 20.35 12.62 17.95
N VAL A 29 21.28 11.73 17.59
CA VAL A 29 22.07 11.84 16.34
C VAL A 29 21.16 11.94 15.11
N LYS A 30 20.04 11.22 15.11
CA LYS A 30 19.04 11.25 14.02
C LYS A 30 18.49 12.66 13.82
N ASP A 31 18.20 13.39 14.89
CA ASP A 31 17.60 14.72 14.81
C ASP A 31 18.58 15.75 14.25
N TRP A 32 19.88 15.63 14.59
CA TRP A 32 20.95 16.40 13.95
C TRP A 32 21.06 16.11 12.46
N ILE A 33 20.99 14.84 12.05
CA ILE A 33 21.00 14.44 10.64
C ILE A 33 19.82 15.08 9.89
N TYR A 34 18.62 15.07 10.48
CA TYR A 34 17.43 15.67 9.86
C TYR A 34 17.55 17.17 9.68
N LEU A 35 18.04 17.89 10.69
CA LEU A 35 18.32 19.33 10.56
C LEU A 35 19.36 19.58 9.46
N GLY A 36 20.41 18.76 9.39
CA GLY A 36 21.42 18.81 8.33
C GLY A 36 20.82 18.61 6.93
N ILE A 37 19.97 17.60 6.74
CA ILE A 37 19.27 17.34 5.47
C ILE A 37 18.45 18.56 5.04
N LEU A 38 17.68 19.15 5.96
CA LEU A 38 16.85 20.33 5.68
C LEU A 38 17.70 21.55 5.33
N ALA A 39 18.80 21.78 6.05
CA ALA A 39 19.74 22.86 5.75
C ALA A 39 20.38 22.68 4.37
N VAL A 40 20.84 21.47 4.04
CA VAL A 40 21.40 21.16 2.72
C VAL A 40 20.34 21.39 1.63
N ALA A 41 19.10 20.96 1.83
CA ALA A 41 18.00 21.19 0.88
C ALA A 41 17.79 22.69 0.56
N VAL A 42 17.93 23.56 1.55
CA VAL A 42 17.88 25.04 1.36
C VAL A 42 19.11 25.54 0.61
N VAL A 43 20.32 25.13 1.03
CA VAL A 43 21.59 25.60 0.46
C VAL A 43 21.72 25.21 -1.02
N VAL A 44 21.37 23.97 -1.36
CA VAL A 44 21.50 23.45 -2.73
C VAL A 44 20.31 23.81 -3.63
N SER A 45 19.34 24.59 -3.14
CA SER A 45 18.11 24.96 -3.88
C SER A 45 18.39 25.59 -5.25
N LYS A 46 19.53 26.29 -5.40
CA LYS A 46 19.98 26.85 -6.69
C LYS A 46 20.46 25.78 -7.68
N ASN A 47 21.02 24.67 -7.19
CA ASN A 47 21.42 23.53 -8.01
C ASN A 47 20.24 22.58 -8.22
N LYS A 48 19.53 22.79 -9.34
CA LYS A 48 18.29 22.07 -9.67
C LYS A 48 18.42 20.54 -9.60
N ARG A 49 19.56 19.96 -10.01
CA ARG A 49 19.74 18.49 -10.03
C ARG A 49 19.92 17.91 -8.63
N ILE A 50 20.83 18.51 -7.86
CA ILE A 50 21.12 18.05 -6.48
C ILE A 50 19.91 18.30 -5.58
N SER A 51 19.28 19.47 -5.70
CA SER A 51 18.07 19.80 -4.95
C SER A 51 16.93 18.83 -5.24
N GLN A 52 16.69 18.48 -6.50
CA GLN A 52 15.65 17.50 -6.84
C GLN A 52 15.95 16.12 -6.21
N LEU A 53 17.20 15.65 -6.27
CA LEU A 53 17.57 14.35 -5.69
C LEU A 53 17.32 14.33 -4.18
N ILE A 54 17.82 15.33 -3.45
CA ILE A 54 17.65 15.43 -1.99
C ILE A 54 16.16 15.54 -1.64
N ASN A 55 15.42 16.39 -2.36
CA ASN A 55 14.02 16.64 -2.05
C ASN A 55 13.11 15.46 -2.42
N THR A 56 13.47 14.64 -3.40
CA THR A 56 12.71 13.41 -3.72
C THR A 56 13.08 12.27 -2.78
N VAL A 57 14.35 12.11 -2.42
CA VAL A 57 14.81 10.93 -1.66
C VAL A 57 14.66 11.10 -0.15
N LEU A 58 15.06 12.27 0.40
CA LEU A 58 15.26 12.45 1.85
C LEU A 58 14.19 13.31 2.50
N ILE A 59 13.66 14.33 1.82
CA ILE A 59 12.69 15.24 2.45
C ILE A 59 11.38 14.55 2.88
N PRO A 60 10.79 13.63 2.10
CA PRO A 60 9.59 12.91 2.53
C PRO A 60 9.77 12.17 3.86
N MET A 61 10.94 11.57 4.07
CA MET A 61 11.32 10.90 5.31
C MET A 61 11.26 11.85 6.50
N VAL A 62 11.96 12.97 6.36
CA VAL A 62 12.08 13.95 7.44
C VAL A 62 10.71 14.52 7.79
N PHE A 63 9.90 14.82 6.77
CA PHE A 63 8.58 15.41 6.96
C PHE A 63 7.64 14.50 7.76
N ILE A 64 7.53 13.23 7.39
CA ILE A 64 6.68 12.28 8.11
C ILE A 64 7.16 12.08 9.55
N ASP A 65 8.46 11.82 9.75
CA ASP A 65 9.00 11.51 11.07
C ASP A 65 8.89 12.71 12.03
N GLN A 66 9.03 13.94 11.50
CA GLN A 66 8.88 15.16 12.30
C GLN A 66 7.43 15.42 12.72
N VAL A 67 6.44 15.16 11.86
CA VAL A 67 5.01 15.27 12.24
C VAL A 67 4.72 14.32 13.40
N ARG A 68 5.23 13.08 13.36
CA ARG A 68 5.12 12.13 14.48
C ARG A 68 5.84 12.65 15.73
N ASN A 69 7.13 12.98 15.63
CA ASN A 69 7.94 13.35 16.80
C ASN A 69 7.40 14.61 17.50
N LEU A 70 6.99 15.62 16.73
CA LEU A 70 6.38 16.82 17.31
C LEU A 70 5.08 16.48 18.05
N SER A 71 4.25 15.63 17.46
CA SER A 71 3.01 15.18 18.09
C SER A 71 3.28 14.37 19.37
N GLY A 72 4.33 13.55 19.37
CA GLY A 72 4.82 12.84 20.56
C GLY A 72 5.26 13.79 21.68
N ILE A 73 6.00 14.85 21.36
CA ILE A 73 6.39 15.90 22.31
C ILE A 73 5.14 16.58 22.88
N PHE A 74 4.16 16.92 22.04
CA PHE A 74 2.92 17.54 22.52
C PHE A 74 2.12 16.60 23.42
N ILE A 75 2.01 15.31 23.09
CA ILE A 75 1.35 14.32 23.98
C ILE A 75 2.10 14.19 25.30
N GLN A 76 3.43 14.28 25.29
CA GLN A 76 4.24 14.19 26.50
C GLN A 76 3.92 15.33 27.49
N HIS A 77 3.78 16.56 26.99
CA HIS A 77 3.54 17.77 27.78
C HIS A 77 2.05 18.03 28.07
N PHE A 78 1.17 17.64 27.14
CA PHE A 78 -0.28 17.88 27.19
C PHE A 78 -1.06 16.56 27.10
N SER A 79 -0.79 15.63 28.02
CA SER A 79 -1.37 14.27 28.01
C SER A 79 -2.90 14.24 28.03
N ASN A 80 -3.55 15.25 28.62
CA ASN A 80 -5.01 15.40 28.61
C ASN A 80 -5.57 15.71 27.21
N LEU A 81 -4.74 16.20 26.29
CA LEU A 81 -5.11 16.52 24.90
C LEU A 81 -4.67 15.42 23.90
N THR A 82 -4.33 14.21 24.39
CA THR A 82 -3.81 13.13 23.53
C THR A 82 -4.71 12.83 22.32
N VAL A 83 -6.03 12.74 22.52
CA VAL A 83 -6.98 12.43 21.44
C VAL A 83 -7.03 13.55 20.39
N PRO A 84 -7.24 14.84 20.75
CA PRO A 84 -7.11 15.94 19.79
C PRO A 84 -5.76 15.98 19.07
N ILE A 85 -4.64 15.80 19.78
CA ILE A 85 -3.30 15.81 19.17
C ILE A 85 -3.15 14.67 18.17
N PHE A 86 -3.67 13.48 18.46
CA PHE A 86 -3.66 12.36 17.54
C PHE A 86 -4.39 12.68 16.22
N TRP A 87 -5.56 13.33 16.27
CA TRP A 87 -6.28 13.68 15.06
C TRP A 87 -5.56 14.76 14.23
N ILE A 88 -4.92 15.74 14.89
CA ILE A 88 -4.06 16.71 14.22
C ILE A 88 -2.87 16.00 13.55
N TYR A 89 -2.23 15.07 14.25
CA TYR A 89 -1.18 14.21 13.71
C TYR A 89 -1.65 13.43 12.47
N ALA A 90 -2.82 12.80 12.55
CA ALA A 90 -3.37 11.97 11.47
C ALA A 90 -3.59 12.80 10.19
N ILE A 91 -4.29 13.93 10.32
CA ILE A 91 -4.54 14.85 9.19
C ILE A 91 -3.21 15.42 8.67
N GLY A 92 -2.34 15.84 9.58
CA GLY A 92 -1.02 16.36 9.24
C GLY A 92 -0.22 15.37 8.39
N THR A 93 -0.18 14.10 8.80
CA THR A 93 0.57 13.03 8.13
C THR A 93 0.01 12.75 6.73
N ILE A 94 -1.32 12.68 6.58
CA ILE A 94 -1.99 12.48 5.27
C ILE A 94 -1.64 13.59 4.28
N MET A 95 -1.49 14.83 4.76
CA MET A 95 -1.28 15.99 3.90
C MET A 95 0.19 16.38 3.70
N VAL A 96 1.10 15.95 4.58
CA VAL A 96 2.48 16.47 4.65
C VAL A 96 3.27 16.27 3.35
N LEU A 97 2.93 15.25 2.56
CA LEU A 97 3.66 14.92 1.35
C LEU A 97 3.12 15.61 0.09
N ILE A 98 1.97 16.27 0.15
CA ILE A 98 1.34 16.89 -1.02
C ILE A 98 2.29 17.89 -1.71
N PRO A 99 2.92 18.86 -1.00
CA PRO A 99 3.72 19.87 -1.68
C PRO A 99 4.98 19.31 -2.34
N VAL A 100 5.71 18.42 -1.66
CA VAL A 100 6.91 17.78 -2.24
C VAL A 100 6.57 16.86 -3.42
N THR A 101 5.42 16.18 -3.37
CA THR A 101 4.95 15.33 -4.47
C THR A 101 4.67 16.17 -5.72
N ILE A 102 3.91 17.27 -5.59
CA ILE A 102 3.59 18.11 -6.74
C ILE A 102 4.84 18.81 -7.27
N VAL A 103 5.70 19.34 -6.39
CA VAL A 103 6.84 20.18 -6.80
C VAL A 103 8.03 19.36 -7.28
N GLU A 104 8.38 18.25 -6.63
CA GLU A 104 9.63 17.53 -6.89
C GLU A 104 9.41 16.23 -7.64
N TYR A 105 8.41 15.42 -7.25
CA TYR A 105 8.05 14.24 -8.03
C TYR A 105 7.49 14.64 -9.39
N GLY A 106 6.69 15.70 -9.48
CA GLY A 106 6.18 16.23 -10.75
C GLY A 106 7.26 16.58 -11.79
N LYS A 107 8.47 16.97 -11.35
CA LYS A 107 9.60 17.28 -12.24
C LYS A 107 10.25 16.04 -12.86
N ILE A 108 9.97 14.84 -12.37
CA ILE A 108 10.58 13.59 -12.89
C ILE A 108 10.04 13.33 -14.29
N LYS A 109 10.90 13.46 -15.31
CA LYS A 109 10.49 13.35 -16.73
C LYS A 109 10.42 11.89 -17.23
N LYS A 110 11.42 11.07 -16.90
CA LYS A 110 11.50 9.69 -17.43
C LYS A 110 10.66 8.75 -16.56
N THR A 111 9.82 7.94 -17.19
CA THR A 111 8.91 7.00 -16.50
C THR A 111 9.63 5.98 -15.64
N ILE A 112 10.81 5.51 -16.04
CA ILE A 112 11.60 4.59 -15.20
C ILE A 112 12.02 5.23 -13.87
N TRP A 113 12.38 6.51 -13.87
CA TRP A 113 12.70 7.24 -12.64
C TRP A 113 11.46 7.55 -11.81
N ARG A 114 10.29 7.72 -12.45
CA ARG A 114 9.00 7.81 -11.74
C ARG A 114 8.71 6.51 -10.99
N LEU A 115 8.95 5.36 -11.63
CA LEU A 115 8.75 4.04 -11.01
C LEU A 115 9.70 3.85 -9.83
N ILE A 116 11.00 4.09 -10.02
CA ILE A 116 11.99 3.97 -8.94
C ILE A 116 11.64 4.91 -7.78
N ALA A 117 11.27 6.17 -8.05
CA ALA A 117 10.90 7.12 -7.03
C ALA A 117 9.61 6.71 -6.28
N SER A 118 8.61 6.15 -6.96
CA SER A 118 7.40 5.62 -6.32
C SER A 118 7.69 4.39 -5.46
N VAL A 119 8.46 3.43 -5.97
CA VAL A 119 8.85 2.24 -5.21
C VAL A 119 9.64 2.64 -3.97
N TRP A 120 10.61 3.58 -4.12
CA TRP A 120 11.32 4.17 -2.98
C TRP A 120 10.33 4.79 -2.00
N MET A 121 9.47 5.71 -2.45
CA MET A 121 8.54 6.44 -1.60
C MET A 121 7.61 5.53 -0.80
N ILE A 122 7.02 4.53 -1.45
CA ILE A 122 6.04 3.63 -0.82
C ILE A 122 6.71 2.74 0.22
N ASN A 123 7.79 2.03 -0.16
CA ASN A 123 8.53 1.19 0.78
C ASN A 123 9.10 2.02 1.93
N PHE A 124 9.54 3.25 1.64
CA PHE A 124 10.06 4.15 2.64
C PHE A 124 8.99 4.61 3.63
N ILE A 125 7.80 5.00 3.15
CA ILE A 125 6.67 5.34 4.03
C ILE A 125 6.38 4.17 4.96
N ILE A 126 6.27 2.95 4.41
CA ILE A 126 6.05 1.71 5.18
C ILE A 126 7.13 1.52 6.25
N MET A 127 8.41 1.67 5.90
CA MET A 127 9.52 1.56 6.86
C MET A 127 9.51 2.64 7.95
N CYS A 128 8.94 3.81 7.68
CA CYS A 128 8.85 4.92 8.65
C CYS A 128 7.52 4.98 9.40
N CYS A 129 6.61 4.03 9.16
CA CYS A 129 5.39 3.83 9.93
C CYS A 129 5.73 3.48 11.38
N ARG A 130 5.99 4.49 12.20
CA ARG A 130 6.09 4.32 13.65
C ARG A 130 4.86 4.92 14.31
N SER A 131 4.30 4.18 15.25
CA SER A 131 3.15 4.60 16.05
C SER A 131 3.54 5.67 17.07
N LEU A 132 2.58 6.51 17.45
CA LEU A 132 2.74 7.44 18.57
C LEU A 132 2.62 6.70 19.90
N THR A 133 3.31 7.18 20.93
CA THR A 133 3.01 6.76 22.31
C THR A 133 1.81 7.54 22.82
N LEU A 134 0.61 6.95 22.76
CA LEU A 134 -0.61 7.58 23.24
C LEU A 134 -0.73 7.42 24.77
N LYS A 135 -0.86 8.54 25.50
CA LYS A 135 -1.13 8.56 26.94
C LYS A 135 -2.63 8.63 27.21
N ASN A 136 -3.10 8.06 28.33
CA ASN A 136 -4.51 8.15 28.76
C ASN A 136 -5.53 7.61 27.73
N VAL A 137 -5.13 6.63 26.92
CA VAL A 137 -5.98 5.95 25.93
C VAL A 137 -6.02 4.47 26.26
N ASN A 138 -7.18 3.84 26.08
CA ASN A 138 -7.34 2.40 26.27
C ASN A 138 -6.34 1.64 25.34
N PRO A 139 -5.41 0.82 25.89
CA PRO A 139 -4.45 0.07 25.10
C PRO A 139 -5.06 -1.02 24.20
N ASP A 140 -6.34 -1.35 24.42
CA ASP A 140 -7.15 -2.30 23.63
C ASP A 140 -8.24 -1.60 22.82
N GLY A 141 -8.31 -0.27 22.88
CA GLY A 141 -9.33 0.51 22.20
C GLY A 141 -8.98 0.79 20.74
N PHE A 142 -10.01 1.15 19.97
CA PHE A 142 -9.92 1.56 18.57
C PHE A 142 -8.78 2.52 18.27
N LEU A 143 -8.60 3.57 19.08
CA LEU A 143 -7.59 4.60 18.82
C LEU A 143 -6.15 4.05 18.91
N MET A 144 -5.90 3.11 19.83
CA MET A 144 -4.59 2.46 19.93
C MET A 144 -4.35 1.56 18.72
N SER A 145 -5.35 0.77 18.32
CA SER A 145 -5.26 -0.08 17.11
C SER A 145 -5.06 0.76 15.84
N LEU A 146 -5.77 1.88 15.69
CA LEU A 146 -5.62 2.81 14.57
C LEU A 146 -4.22 3.43 14.48
N ASN A 147 -3.64 3.76 15.63
CA ASN A 147 -2.29 4.31 15.71
C ASN A 147 -1.21 3.26 15.37
N LYS A 148 -1.47 1.98 15.66
CA LYS A 148 -0.53 0.88 15.40
C LYS A 148 -0.66 0.30 13.99
N SER A 149 -1.86 0.26 13.44
CA SER A 149 -2.15 -0.49 12.21
C SER A 149 -1.49 0.03 10.94
N GLY A 150 -0.96 1.27 10.95
CA GLY A 150 -0.43 1.90 9.75
C GLY A 150 -1.47 2.60 8.87
N PHE A 151 -2.76 2.53 9.22
CA PHE A 151 -3.86 3.00 8.36
C PHE A 151 -3.73 4.46 7.89
N ILE A 152 -3.25 5.34 8.77
CA ILE A 152 -2.96 6.75 8.43
C ILE A 152 -1.91 6.86 7.30
N TYR A 153 -0.92 5.99 7.30
CA TYR A 153 0.12 5.94 6.28
C TYR A 153 -0.39 5.33 4.97
N ALA A 154 -1.28 4.33 4.99
CA ALA A 154 -1.96 3.85 3.78
C ALA A 154 -2.78 4.96 3.10
N LEU A 155 -3.50 5.78 3.88
CA LEU A 155 -4.18 6.97 3.34
C LEU A 155 -3.19 7.99 2.78
N THR A 156 -2.03 8.14 3.43
CA THR A 156 -0.95 9.00 2.94
C THR A 156 -0.39 8.50 1.60
N ILE A 157 -0.21 7.18 1.43
CA ILE A 157 0.19 6.55 0.16
C ILE A 157 -0.85 6.81 -0.93
N LEU A 158 -2.15 6.65 -0.62
CA LEU A 158 -3.22 6.93 -1.57
C LEU A 158 -3.22 8.39 -2.04
N VAL A 159 -3.03 9.34 -1.11
CA VAL A 159 -2.90 10.77 -1.43
C VAL A 159 -1.65 11.04 -2.26
N TYR A 160 -0.51 10.46 -1.91
CA TYR A 160 0.73 10.53 -2.70
C TYR A 160 0.49 10.04 -4.13
N VAL A 161 -0.11 8.85 -4.30
CA VAL A 161 -0.38 8.24 -5.61
C VAL A 161 -1.27 9.15 -6.45
N TYR A 162 -2.35 9.68 -5.87
CA TYR A 162 -3.24 10.62 -6.55
C TYR A 162 -2.47 11.83 -7.10
N PHE A 163 -1.69 12.51 -6.27
CA PHE A 163 -0.95 13.71 -6.68
C PHE A 163 0.21 13.40 -7.62
N ALA A 164 0.93 12.29 -7.42
CA ALA A 164 2.06 11.88 -8.27
C ALA A 164 1.59 11.58 -9.70
N VAL A 165 0.54 10.76 -9.85
CA VAL A 165 -0.06 10.40 -11.15
C VAL A 165 -0.52 11.65 -11.89
N LYS A 166 -1.27 12.55 -11.22
CA LYS A 166 -1.72 13.81 -11.81
C LYS A 166 -0.60 14.76 -12.19
N SER A 167 0.44 14.86 -11.35
CA SER A 167 1.61 15.72 -11.61
C SER A 167 2.46 15.22 -12.78
N TRP A 168 2.30 13.95 -13.16
CA TRP A 168 2.93 13.36 -14.34
C TRP A 168 2.08 13.44 -15.61
N GLY A 169 0.90 14.04 -15.52
CA GLY A 169 -0.04 14.24 -16.62
C GLY A 169 -0.96 13.05 -16.87
N TYR A 170 -1.03 12.05 -15.98
CA TYR A 170 -1.99 10.96 -16.10
C TYR A 170 -3.23 11.26 -15.25
N GLU A 171 -4.36 10.65 -15.61
CA GLU A 171 -5.54 10.69 -14.74
C GLU A 171 -5.51 9.57 -13.70
N PHE A 172 -5.89 9.92 -12.48
CA PHE A 172 -6.11 8.94 -11.42
C PHE A 172 -7.55 8.45 -11.48
N TYR A 173 -7.74 7.16 -11.71
CA TYR A 173 -9.05 6.56 -11.82
C TYR A 173 -9.34 5.61 -10.67
N PHE A 174 -10.18 6.07 -9.74
CA PHE A 174 -10.76 5.20 -8.73
C PHE A 174 -11.84 4.28 -9.34
N ASN A 175 -12.60 4.81 -10.30
CA ASN A 175 -13.67 4.09 -10.98
C ASN A 175 -13.83 4.58 -12.43
N LEU A 176 -13.25 3.87 -13.40
CA LEU A 176 -13.55 4.09 -14.81
C LEU A 176 -14.99 3.61 -15.11
N PRO A 177 -15.77 4.36 -15.91
CA PRO A 177 -17.09 3.96 -16.39
C PRO A 177 -17.00 2.87 -17.49
N THR A 178 -16.10 1.91 -17.31
CA THR A 178 -15.73 0.81 -18.22
C THR A 178 -16.94 0.07 -18.79
N PHE A 179 -17.99 -0.09 -17.97
CA PHE A 179 -19.16 -0.91 -18.26
C PHE A 179 -20.39 -0.12 -18.72
N LYS A 180 -20.28 1.19 -18.94
CA LYS A 180 -21.42 2.01 -19.39
C LYS A 180 -21.95 1.46 -20.73
N GLY A 181 -23.20 0.99 -20.75
CA GLY A 181 -23.83 0.34 -21.91
C GLY A 181 -23.38 -1.09 -22.21
N LYS A 182 -22.52 -1.70 -21.38
CA LYS A 182 -21.88 -3.01 -21.59
C LYS A 182 -22.34 -4.04 -20.54
N LYS A 183 -23.62 -4.44 -20.60
CA LYS A 183 -24.27 -5.28 -19.57
C LYS A 183 -23.58 -6.64 -19.34
N LEU A 184 -23.14 -7.31 -20.42
CA LEU A 184 -22.45 -8.60 -20.30
C LEU A 184 -21.10 -8.48 -19.60
N GLN A 185 -20.32 -7.43 -19.88
CA GLN A 185 -19.04 -7.18 -19.20
C GLN A 185 -19.25 -6.82 -17.72
N LEU A 186 -20.34 -6.12 -17.39
CA LEU A 186 -20.71 -5.90 -15.98
C LEU A 186 -21.04 -7.23 -15.28
N LEU A 187 -21.81 -8.12 -15.91
CA LEU A 187 -22.12 -9.43 -15.36
C LEU A 187 -20.85 -10.28 -15.18
N SER A 188 -19.97 -10.30 -16.20
CA SER A 188 -18.66 -10.95 -16.10
C SER A 188 -17.80 -10.37 -14.99
N PHE A 189 -17.86 -9.06 -14.75
CA PHE A 189 -17.18 -8.43 -13.61
C PHE A 189 -17.72 -8.89 -12.27
N ILE A 190 -19.04 -8.94 -12.10
CA ILE A 190 -19.68 -9.44 -10.88
C ILE A 190 -19.28 -10.89 -10.63
N LEU A 191 -19.30 -11.74 -11.66
CA LEU A 191 -18.86 -13.13 -11.55
C LEU A 191 -17.38 -13.24 -11.20
N ILE A 192 -16.50 -12.48 -11.86
CA ILE A 192 -15.07 -12.47 -11.56
C ILE A 192 -14.82 -12.06 -10.10
N PHE A 193 -15.52 -11.03 -9.64
CA PHE A 193 -15.43 -10.53 -8.27
C PHE A 193 -15.92 -11.56 -7.25
N GLY A 194 -17.06 -12.20 -7.51
CA GLY A 194 -17.59 -13.27 -6.66
C GLY A 194 -16.69 -14.50 -6.60
N VAL A 195 -16.09 -14.91 -7.74
CA VAL A 195 -15.11 -16.00 -7.77
C VAL A 195 -13.84 -15.63 -7.01
N ALA A 196 -13.36 -14.40 -7.11
CA ALA A 196 -12.20 -13.95 -6.34
C ALA A 196 -12.45 -13.99 -4.83
N ILE A 197 -13.63 -13.56 -4.39
CA ILE A 197 -14.06 -13.72 -2.99
C ILE A 197 -14.05 -15.19 -2.62
N TRP A 198 -14.64 -16.07 -3.43
CA TRP A 198 -14.64 -17.51 -3.15
C TRP A 198 -13.23 -18.09 -3.06
N ILE A 199 -12.29 -17.67 -3.93
CA ILE A 199 -10.88 -18.13 -3.86
C ILE A 199 -10.24 -17.68 -2.54
N SER A 200 -10.49 -16.45 -2.08
CA SER A 200 -9.96 -15.98 -0.79
C SER A 200 -10.42 -16.85 0.39
N PHE A 201 -11.68 -17.29 0.39
CA PHE A 201 -12.16 -18.23 1.41
C PHE A 201 -11.54 -19.62 1.22
N PHE A 202 -11.52 -20.14 -0.02
CA PHE A 202 -10.90 -21.43 -0.33
C PHE A 202 -9.47 -21.49 0.21
N GLU A 203 -8.68 -20.44 -0.03
CA GLU A 203 -7.29 -20.36 0.38
C GLU A 203 -7.15 -20.46 1.91
N VAL A 204 -7.77 -19.53 2.65
CA VAL A 204 -7.71 -19.52 4.12
C VAL A 204 -8.26 -20.81 4.74
N PHE A 205 -9.46 -21.22 4.35
CA PHE A 205 -10.09 -22.41 4.93
C PHE A 205 -9.37 -23.72 4.59
N SER A 206 -8.64 -23.76 3.47
CA SER A 206 -7.91 -24.96 3.10
C SER A 206 -6.68 -25.22 3.97
N GLU A 207 -6.13 -24.20 4.64
CA GLU A 207 -4.99 -24.37 5.54
C GLU A 207 -5.32 -25.26 6.75
N PHE A 208 -6.56 -25.17 7.24
CA PHE A 208 -7.03 -25.90 8.40
C PHE A 208 -8.07 -26.99 8.09
N ALA A 209 -8.43 -27.19 6.82
CA ALA A 209 -9.33 -28.26 6.39
C ALA A 209 -8.79 -29.64 6.81
N GLN A 210 -9.62 -30.41 7.51
CA GLN A 210 -9.32 -31.77 7.96
C GLN A 210 -9.76 -32.81 6.93
N ARG A 211 -10.71 -32.45 6.05
CA ARG A 211 -11.31 -33.33 5.05
C ARG A 211 -11.48 -32.64 3.71
N TRP A 212 -11.48 -33.41 2.63
CA TRP A 212 -11.65 -32.88 1.27
C TRP A 212 -12.95 -32.08 1.05
N GLN A 213 -14.02 -32.40 1.78
CA GLN A 213 -15.30 -31.67 1.68
C GLN A 213 -15.22 -30.25 2.26
N GLU A 214 -14.34 -30.03 3.25
CA GLU A 214 -14.15 -28.74 3.91
C GLU A 214 -13.36 -27.75 3.04
N LEU A 215 -12.67 -28.22 1.99
CA LEU A 215 -11.91 -27.33 1.11
C LEU A 215 -12.79 -26.34 0.35
N PHE A 216 -13.95 -26.79 -0.14
CA PHE A 216 -14.69 -26.03 -1.16
C PHE A 216 -15.93 -25.32 -0.63
N TRP A 217 -16.63 -25.91 0.35
CA TRP A 217 -17.98 -25.43 0.73
C TRP A 217 -18.32 -25.58 2.22
N ASN A 218 -17.85 -26.64 2.89
CA ASN A 218 -18.17 -26.89 4.30
C ASN A 218 -17.17 -26.19 5.24
N TRP A 219 -17.04 -24.88 5.09
CA TRP A 219 -16.11 -24.05 5.85
C TRP A 219 -16.57 -23.87 7.30
N ASP A 220 -15.67 -24.15 8.25
CA ASP A 220 -15.94 -23.99 9.69
C ASP A 220 -15.55 -22.58 10.17
N PHE A 221 -16.53 -21.68 10.12
CA PHE A 221 -16.35 -20.29 10.55
C PHE A 221 -16.04 -20.14 12.05
N SER A 222 -16.22 -21.17 12.87
CA SER A 222 -15.84 -21.08 14.29
C SER A 222 -14.34 -20.96 14.50
N LEU A 223 -13.55 -21.29 13.47
CA LEU A 223 -12.09 -21.14 13.46
C LEU A 223 -11.63 -19.71 13.20
N LEU A 224 -12.55 -18.82 12.82
CA LEU A 224 -12.30 -17.40 12.59
C LEU A 224 -13.06 -16.56 13.61
N ASP A 225 -12.34 -15.90 14.51
CA ASP A 225 -12.88 -14.92 15.45
C ASP A 225 -12.00 -13.67 15.50
N PRO A 226 -12.46 -12.53 14.95
CA PRO A 226 -11.70 -11.29 15.01
C PRO A 226 -11.50 -10.77 16.44
N THR A 227 -12.28 -11.24 17.43
CA THR A 227 -12.17 -10.82 18.83
C THR A 227 -11.11 -11.61 19.61
N GLU A 228 -10.80 -12.83 19.18
CA GLU A 228 -9.74 -13.69 19.73
C GLU A 228 -8.72 -14.14 18.67
N PRO A 229 -8.11 -13.20 17.92
CA PRO A 229 -7.23 -13.54 16.81
C PRO A 229 -5.86 -14.02 17.31
N VAL A 230 -5.22 -14.92 16.56
CA VAL A 230 -3.92 -15.47 16.91
C VAL A 230 -2.75 -14.54 16.58
N PHE A 231 -2.89 -13.72 15.52
CA PHE A 231 -1.81 -12.85 15.03
C PHE A 231 -1.87 -11.44 15.60
N LEU A 232 -3.04 -10.99 16.05
CA LEU A 232 -3.29 -9.60 16.45
C LEU A 232 -3.91 -9.54 17.85
N LYS A 233 -4.11 -8.33 18.36
CA LYS A 233 -4.53 -8.12 19.76
C LYS A 233 -6.05 -8.15 19.96
N ASN A 234 -6.82 -7.68 18.97
CA ASN A 234 -8.27 -7.49 19.07
C ASN A 234 -8.89 -7.21 17.69
N ALA A 235 -10.22 -7.18 17.62
CA ALA A 235 -10.98 -6.97 16.39
C ALA A 235 -10.69 -5.64 15.69
N TRP A 236 -10.42 -4.57 16.44
CA TRP A 236 -10.03 -3.30 15.82
C TRP A 236 -8.72 -3.43 15.07
N SER A 237 -7.75 -4.14 15.63
CA SER A 237 -6.49 -4.42 14.96
C SER A 237 -6.73 -5.25 13.70
N VAL A 238 -7.53 -6.32 13.77
CA VAL A 238 -7.90 -7.13 12.59
C VAL A 238 -8.40 -6.23 11.46
N TYR A 239 -9.48 -5.49 11.68
CA TYR A 239 -10.04 -4.67 10.62
C TYR A 239 -9.09 -3.56 10.14
N LEU A 240 -8.37 -2.90 11.04
CA LEU A 240 -7.55 -1.75 10.68
C LEU A 240 -6.24 -2.13 9.97
N TYR A 241 -5.63 -3.27 10.28
CA TYR A 241 -4.48 -3.79 9.53
C TYR A 241 -4.94 -4.28 8.15
N SER A 242 -6.05 -5.03 8.05
CA SER A 242 -6.55 -5.50 6.76
C SER A 242 -6.98 -4.37 5.82
N ILE A 243 -7.66 -3.34 6.33
CA ILE A 243 -8.06 -2.19 5.51
C ILE A 243 -6.82 -1.37 5.11
N GLU A 244 -5.82 -1.27 6.00
CA GLU A 244 -4.56 -0.59 5.71
C GLU A 244 -3.85 -1.23 4.52
N ALA A 245 -3.64 -2.55 4.54
CA ALA A 245 -3.02 -3.29 3.44
C ALA A 245 -3.84 -3.16 2.15
N GLY A 246 -5.16 -3.34 2.25
CA GLY A 246 -6.08 -3.18 1.14
C GLY A 246 -6.05 -1.80 0.49
N ILE A 247 -5.81 -0.71 1.24
CA ILE A 247 -5.72 0.65 0.68
C ILE A 247 -4.30 0.95 0.20
N GLY A 248 -3.32 0.82 1.09
CA GLY A 248 -1.95 1.31 0.90
C GLY A 248 -1.23 0.51 -0.18
N GLU A 249 -1.24 -0.81 -0.07
CA GLU A 249 -0.54 -1.66 -1.01
C GLU A 249 -1.17 -1.62 -2.40
N GLU A 250 -2.51 -1.52 -2.47
CA GLU A 250 -3.21 -1.46 -3.75
C GLU A 250 -3.12 -0.12 -4.46
N ALA A 251 -3.06 0.98 -3.72
CA ALA A 251 -2.66 2.26 -4.28
C ALA A 251 -1.22 2.21 -4.83
N GLY A 252 -0.31 1.57 -4.09
CA GLY A 252 1.08 1.35 -4.52
C GLY A 252 1.19 0.49 -5.79
N ARG A 253 0.42 -0.60 -5.87
CA ARG A 253 0.37 -1.46 -7.06
C ARG A 253 -0.22 -0.72 -8.26
N TYR A 254 -1.25 0.09 -8.06
CA TYR A 254 -1.87 0.88 -9.12
C TYR A 254 -0.85 1.79 -9.83
N ILE A 255 -0.06 2.57 -9.07
CA ILE A 255 0.94 3.47 -9.66
C ILE A 255 2.06 2.68 -10.36
N ASN A 256 2.49 1.55 -9.78
CA ASN A 256 3.49 0.68 -10.40
C ASN A 256 2.99 0.11 -11.73
N LEU A 257 1.76 -0.39 -11.77
CA LEU A 257 1.11 -0.94 -12.96
C LEU A 257 1.00 0.11 -14.08
N VAL A 258 0.50 1.31 -13.77
CA VAL A 258 0.36 2.40 -14.75
C VAL A 258 1.72 2.80 -15.33
N LEU A 259 2.74 2.95 -14.49
CA LEU A 259 4.08 3.32 -14.95
C LEU A 259 4.73 2.22 -15.80
N LEU A 260 4.58 0.95 -15.41
CA LEU A 260 5.07 -0.18 -16.19
C LEU A 260 4.37 -0.30 -17.55
N LEU A 261 3.06 -0.07 -17.62
CA LEU A 261 2.33 0.01 -18.89
C LEU A 261 2.91 1.09 -19.80
N VAL A 262 3.28 2.26 -19.26
CA VAL A 262 3.92 3.33 -20.03
C VAL A 262 5.33 2.95 -20.46
N ILE A 263 6.13 2.32 -19.58
CA ILE A 263 7.50 1.87 -19.89
C ILE A 263 7.47 0.87 -21.05
N PHE A 264 6.53 -0.07 -21.04
CA PHE A 264 6.45 -1.12 -22.05
C PHE A 264 5.55 -0.76 -23.24
N LYS A 265 5.11 0.50 -23.40
CA LYS A 265 4.11 0.91 -24.42
C LYS A 265 4.44 0.51 -25.86
N SER A 266 5.72 0.42 -26.21
CA SER A 266 6.19 0.05 -27.55
C SER A 266 6.46 -1.45 -27.72
N LYS A 267 6.22 -2.26 -26.69
CA LYS A 267 6.49 -3.70 -26.70
C LYS A 267 5.21 -4.49 -26.99
N LYS A 268 5.31 -5.54 -27.80
CA LYS A 268 4.18 -6.45 -28.09
C LYS A 268 3.60 -7.10 -26.82
N TRP A 269 4.42 -7.24 -25.78
CA TRP A 269 4.09 -7.82 -24.49
C TRP A 269 3.76 -6.78 -23.41
N GLN A 270 3.48 -5.52 -23.76
CA GLN A 270 3.21 -4.41 -22.83
C GLN A 270 2.39 -4.81 -21.60
N ILE A 271 1.20 -5.38 -21.82
CA ILE A 271 0.26 -5.73 -20.75
C ILE A 271 0.85 -6.84 -19.87
N ASN A 272 1.34 -7.93 -20.47
CA ASN A 272 1.87 -9.06 -19.73
C ASN A 272 3.10 -8.66 -18.90
N GLY A 273 4.01 -7.87 -19.47
CA GLY A 273 5.18 -7.38 -18.73
C GLY A 273 4.83 -6.41 -17.63
N ALA A 274 3.80 -5.57 -17.82
CA ALA A 274 3.34 -4.68 -16.76
C ALA A 274 2.66 -5.43 -15.61
N VAL A 275 1.83 -6.43 -15.92
CA VAL A 275 1.21 -7.32 -14.93
C VAL A 275 2.28 -8.06 -14.12
N LEU A 276 3.19 -8.77 -14.79
CA LEU A 276 4.28 -9.52 -14.13
C LEU A 276 5.19 -8.60 -13.32
N GLY A 277 5.61 -7.47 -13.91
CA GLY A 277 6.46 -6.50 -13.23
C GLY A 277 5.78 -5.90 -11.99
N SER A 278 4.48 -5.59 -12.05
CA SER A 278 3.74 -5.07 -10.90
C SER A 278 3.55 -6.12 -9.82
N ALA A 279 3.34 -7.39 -10.19
CA ALA A 279 3.21 -8.50 -9.24
C ALA A 279 4.53 -8.77 -8.50
N ILE A 280 5.67 -8.71 -9.19
CA ILE A 280 7.00 -8.81 -8.56
C ILE A 280 7.21 -7.66 -7.57
N LEU A 281 6.92 -6.42 -7.97
CA LEU A 281 7.08 -5.25 -7.09
C LEU A 281 6.13 -5.26 -5.89
N PHE A 282 5.01 -5.96 -5.98
CA PHE A 282 4.03 -6.16 -4.92
C PHE A 282 4.43 -7.30 -3.96
N ALA A 283 4.98 -8.39 -4.49
CA ALA A 283 5.39 -9.55 -3.68
C ALA A 283 6.70 -9.31 -2.91
N LEU A 284 7.72 -8.72 -3.54
CA LEU A 284 9.06 -8.59 -2.94
C LEU A 284 9.12 -7.86 -1.57
N PRO A 285 8.33 -6.81 -1.31
CA PRO A 285 8.32 -6.15 0.01
C PRO A 285 8.03 -7.10 1.18
N HIS A 286 7.30 -8.19 0.96
CA HIS A 286 6.98 -9.19 1.98
C HIS A 286 8.22 -9.91 2.53
N ILE A 287 9.36 -9.88 1.82
CA ILE A 287 10.66 -10.34 2.34
C ILE A 287 11.01 -9.63 3.67
N GLY A 288 10.52 -8.40 3.89
CA GLY A 288 10.67 -7.66 5.14
C GLY A 288 10.14 -8.40 6.38
N ASN A 289 9.14 -9.26 6.22
CA ASN A 289 8.53 -10.04 7.31
C ASN A 289 9.50 -11.06 7.94
N ALA A 290 10.61 -11.40 7.26
CA ALA A 290 11.66 -12.24 7.85
C ALA A 290 12.54 -11.47 8.87
N PHE A 291 12.59 -10.13 8.80
CA PHE A 291 13.61 -9.35 9.49
C PHE A 291 13.08 -8.59 10.71
N ALA A 292 11.95 -7.89 10.62
CA ALA A 292 11.34 -7.17 11.75
C ALA A 292 9.92 -6.67 11.44
N SER A 293 8.90 -7.27 12.05
CA SER A 293 7.52 -6.75 12.10
C SER A 293 6.75 -7.38 13.27
N GLU A 294 5.58 -6.84 13.65
CA GLU A 294 4.64 -7.53 14.55
C GLU A 294 4.15 -8.86 13.94
N LEU A 295 4.25 -8.99 12.61
CA LEU A 295 3.89 -10.16 11.81
C LEU A 295 5.14 -10.95 11.38
N LYS A 296 6.18 -11.00 12.22
CA LYS A 296 7.45 -11.64 11.85
C LYS A 296 7.24 -13.12 11.54
N GLN A 297 7.70 -13.55 10.37
CA GLN A 297 7.61 -14.92 9.89
C GLN A 297 8.96 -15.61 9.85
N THR A 298 8.96 -16.94 9.77
CA THR A 298 10.18 -17.71 9.46
C THR A 298 10.62 -17.42 8.01
N PRO A 299 11.90 -17.61 7.65
CA PRO A 299 12.34 -17.43 6.27
C PRO A 299 11.58 -18.28 5.25
N LEU A 300 11.18 -19.51 5.64
CA LEU A 300 10.40 -20.40 4.77
C LEU A 300 8.97 -19.90 4.58
N ALA A 301 8.28 -19.53 5.66
CA ALA A 301 6.94 -18.95 5.58
C ALA A 301 6.94 -17.63 4.78
N THR A 302 7.98 -16.82 4.94
CA THR A 302 8.17 -15.59 4.14
C THR A 302 8.32 -15.91 2.66
N ALA A 303 9.08 -16.96 2.31
CA ALA A 303 9.22 -17.38 0.91
C ALA A 303 7.88 -17.86 0.32
N PHE A 304 7.10 -18.59 1.12
CA PHE A 304 5.75 -19.02 0.74
C PHE A 304 4.82 -17.83 0.52
N GLN A 305 4.81 -16.86 1.42
CA GLN A 305 4.06 -15.61 1.28
C GLN A 305 4.43 -14.88 -0.02
N VAL A 306 5.73 -14.72 -0.32
CA VAL A 306 6.17 -14.05 -1.57
C VAL A 306 5.65 -14.76 -2.83
N ILE A 307 5.63 -16.10 -2.84
CA ILE A 307 5.12 -16.89 -3.98
C ILE A 307 3.61 -16.71 -4.13
N ASP A 308 2.89 -16.82 -3.03
CA ASP A 308 1.43 -16.69 -3.00
C ASP A 308 0.97 -15.28 -3.42
N THR A 309 1.54 -14.25 -2.77
CA THR A 309 1.29 -12.85 -3.05
C THR A 309 1.62 -12.46 -4.50
N PHE A 310 2.62 -13.11 -5.12
CA PHE A 310 2.88 -12.93 -6.55
C PHE A 310 1.73 -13.43 -7.44
N GLY A 311 1.12 -14.56 -7.09
CA GLY A 311 -0.08 -15.10 -7.74
C GLY A 311 -1.25 -14.13 -7.66
N PHE A 312 -1.62 -13.73 -6.44
CA PHE A 312 -2.66 -12.73 -6.22
C PHE A 312 -2.35 -11.40 -6.95
N GLY A 313 -1.10 -10.94 -6.89
CA GLY A 313 -0.65 -9.73 -7.58
C GLY A 313 -0.86 -9.77 -9.09
N CYS A 314 -0.68 -10.93 -9.72
CA CYS A 314 -1.00 -11.12 -11.15
C CYS A 314 -2.51 -10.95 -11.41
N PHE A 315 -3.36 -11.63 -10.63
CA PHE A 315 -4.81 -11.53 -10.74
C PHE A 315 -5.30 -10.09 -10.55
N ALA A 316 -4.85 -9.46 -9.48
CA ALA A 316 -5.36 -8.18 -9.06
C ALA A 316 -4.91 -7.04 -10.00
N ALA A 317 -3.70 -7.12 -10.57
CA ALA A 317 -3.30 -6.26 -11.69
C ALA A 317 -4.26 -6.42 -12.90
N VAL A 318 -4.58 -7.65 -13.29
CA VAL A 318 -5.53 -7.92 -14.38
C VAL A 318 -6.94 -7.43 -14.04
N LEU A 319 -7.39 -7.56 -12.79
CA LEU A 319 -8.68 -7.06 -12.34
C LEU A 319 -8.78 -5.54 -12.48
N ILE A 320 -7.72 -4.80 -12.13
CA ILE A 320 -7.64 -3.35 -12.36
C ILE A 320 -7.75 -3.05 -13.86
N LEU A 321 -6.99 -3.74 -14.71
CA LEU A 321 -7.02 -3.48 -16.16
C LEU A 321 -8.35 -3.87 -16.81
N TYR A 322 -9.01 -4.91 -16.31
CA TYR A 322 -10.30 -5.36 -16.81
C TYR A 322 -11.43 -4.42 -16.38
N SER A 323 -11.50 -4.11 -15.09
CA SER A 323 -12.59 -3.33 -14.51
C SER A 323 -12.42 -1.82 -14.67
N GLY A 324 -11.17 -1.36 -14.81
CA GLY A 324 -10.78 0.04 -14.72
C GLY A 324 -11.03 0.66 -13.35
N LYS A 325 -11.11 -0.16 -12.29
CA LYS A 325 -11.47 0.24 -10.94
C LYS A 325 -10.38 -0.19 -9.97
N LEU A 326 -10.06 0.66 -9.01
CA LEU A 326 -9.10 0.36 -7.96
C LEU A 326 -9.76 -0.33 -6.75
N TRP A 327 -10.96 0.10 -6.37
CA TRP A 327 -11.66 -0.42 -5.19
C TRP A 327 -11.89 -1.95 -5.17
N PRO A 328 -12.09 -2.68 -6.29
CA PRO A 328 -12.36 -4.11 -6.20
C PRO A 328 -11.18 -4.88 -5.61
N THR A 329 -9.96 -4.50 -5.98
CA THR A 329 -8.78 -5.15 -5.41
C THR A 329 -8.57 -4.75 -3.96
N MET A 330 -8.87 -3.49 -3.60
CA MET A 330 -8.84 -3.05 -2.19
C MET A 330 -9.77 -3.88 -1.32
N ILE A 331 -11.00 -4.16 -1.79
CA ILE A 331 -11.96 -4.97 -1.05
C ILE A 331 -11.53 -6.43 -0.95
N ILE A 332 -11.08 -7.04 -2.06
CA ILE A 332 -10.64 -8.45 -2.04
C ILE A 332 -9.44 -8.63 -1.11
N HIS A 333 -8.45 -7.74 -1.19
CA HIS A 333 -7.27 -7.78 -0.33
C HIS A 333 -7.66 -7.58 1.14
N THR A 334 -8.46 -6.55 1.45
CA THR A 334 -8.98 -6.32 2.80
C THR A 334 -9.72 -7.55 3.33
N LEU A 335 -10.57 -8.18 2.50
CA LEU A 335 -11.34 -9.34 2.90
C LEU A 335 -10.44 -10.54 3.20
N TYR A 336 -9.49 -10.83 2.32
CA TYR A 336 -8.52 -11.91 2.52
C TYR A 336 -7.76 -11.72 3.83
N ASP A 337 -7.24 -10.52 4.08
CA ASP A 337 -6.53 -10.23 5.33
C ASP A 337 -7.43 -10.27 6.55
N ILE A 338 -8.72 -9.90 6.43
CA ILE A 338 -9.67 -10.09 7.53
C ILE A 338 -9.79 -11.57 7.85
N LEU A 339 -9.89 -12.44 6.85
CA LEU A 339 -9.99 -13.88 7.07
C LEU A 339 -8.73 -14.41 7.78
N VAL A 340 -7.54 -14.11 7.25
CA VAL A 340 -6.25 -14.55 7.83
C VAL A 340 -6.06 -14.00 9.25
N PHE A 341 -6.25 -12.69 9.45
CA PHE A 341 -6.06 -12.08 10.77
C PHE A 341 -7.16 -12.42 11.77
N SER A 342 -8.29 -13.00 11.34
CA SER A 342 -9.31 -13.51 12.26
C SER A 342 -9.05 -14.94 12.70
N GLU A 343 -8.03 -15.61 12.18
CA GLU A 343 -7.72 -16.97 12.62
C GLU A 343 -7.53 -17.06 14.13
N THR A 344 -8.16 -18.07 14.74
CA THR A 344 -8.05 -18.33 16.17
C THR A 344 -6.82 -19.22 16.48
N PRO A 345 -6.37 -19.31 17.75
CA PRO A 345 -5.29 -20.22 18.12
C PRO A 345 -5.52 -21.69 17.74
N LEU A 346 -6.76 -22.11 17.52
CA LEU A 346 -7.12 -23.46 17.07
C LEU A 346 -6.61 -23.79 15.65
N THR A 347 -6.22 -22.79 14.85
CA THR A 347 -5.69 -23.00 13.49
C THR A 347 -4.20 -23.38 13.47
N GLN A 348 -3.45 -23.15 14.56
CA GLN A 348 -1.98 -23.15 14.54
C GLN A 348 -1.28 -24.53 14.56
N ASP A 349 -2.01 -25.63 14.72
CA ASP A 349 -1.39 -26.94 14.94
C ASP A 349 -0.98 -27.70 13.66
N SER A 350 -1.04 -27.08 12.47
CA SER A 350 -0.67 -27.72 11.20
C SER A 350 -1.33 -29.08 10.98
N VAL A 351 -2.53 -29.26 11.53
CA VAL A 351 -3.29 -30.53 11.53
C VAL A 351 -4.14 -30.73 10.27
N GLY A 352 -4.21 -29.72 9.39
CA GLY A 352 -4.95 -29.81 8.14
C GLY A 352 -4.30 -30.74 7.11
N ILE A 353 -5.02 -30.99 6.01
CA ILE A 353 -4.52 -31.83 4.89
C ILE A 353 -3.24 -31.27 4.24
N PHE A 354 -2.95 -29.98 4.43
CA PHE A 354 -1.73 -29.30 4.00
C PHE A 354 -0.72 -29.09 5.15
N GLY A 355 -0.80 -29.91 6.20
CA GLY A 355 0.12 -29.86 7.34
C GLY A 355 1.60 -30.05 6.97
N GLY A 356 2.47 -29.36 7.71
CA GLY A 356 3.93 -29.41 7.55
C GLY A 356 4.46 -28.69 6.30
N ASN A 357 5.79 -28.54 6.21
CA ASN A 357 6.43 -27.71 5.18
C ASN A 357 6.08 -28.11 3.73
N THR A 358 5.99 -29.43 3.44
CA THR A 358 5.63 -29.92 2.10
C THR A 358 4.17 -29.69 1.78
N GLY A 359 3.27 -29.84 2.77
CA GLY A 359 1.85 -29.56 2.62
C GLY A 359 1.60 -28.08 2.36
N GLN A 360 2.23 -27.22 3.15
CA GLN A 360 2.18 -25.76 3.02
C GLN A 360 2.74 -25.28 1.67
N PHE A 361 3.86 -25.86 1.23
CA PHE A 361 4.36 -25.59 -0.12
C PHE A 361 3.36 -25.99 -1.20
N THR A 362 2.71 -27.16 -1.04
CA THR A 362 1.69 -27.62 -1.99
C THR A 362 0.49 -26.68 -2.02
N HIS A 363 0.02 -26.23 -0.86
CA HIS A 363 -1.06 -25.24 -0.72
C HIS A 363 -0.74 -23.95 -1.48
N VAL A 364 0.44 -23.38 -1.25
CA VAL A 364 0.92 -22.15 -1.91
C VAL A 364 1.02 -22.32 -3.42
N ILE A 365 1.48 -23.47 -3.92
CA ILE A 365 1.53 -23.74 -5.37
C ILE A 365 0.12 -23.86 -5.96
N ILE A 366 -0.83 -24.48 -5.25
CA ILE A 366 -2.23 -24.53 -5.69
C ILE A 366 -2.80 -23.12 -5.78
N SER A 367 -2.62 -22.29 -4.75
CA SER A 367 -3.07 -20.89 -4.74
C SER A 367 -2.47 -20.09 -5.90
N LEU A 368 -1.13 -20.16 -6.08
CA LEU A 368 -0.43 -19.53 -7.20
C LEU A 368 -1.05 -19.93 -8.55
N VAL A 369 -1.27 -21.23 -8.77
CA VAL A 369 -1.84 -21.76 -10.01
C VAL A 369 -3.26 -21.25 -10.21
N LEU A 370 -4.10 -21.21 -9.17
CA LEU A 370 -5.46 -20.69 -9.25
C LEU A 370 -5.47 -19.21 -9.65
N TRP A 371 -4.75 -18.37 -8.92
CA TRP A 371 -4.72 -16.93 -9.18
C TRP A 371 -4.13 -16.60 -10.57
N VAL A 372 -3.02 -17.23 -10.96
CA VAL A 372 -2.38 -16.99 -12.26
C VAL A 372 -3.26 -17.48 -13.41
N ASN A 373 -3.86 -18.68 -13.33
CA ASN A 373 -4.77 -19.14 -14.38
C ASN A 373 -6.00 -18.26 -14.49
N PHE A 374 -6.52 -17.78 -13.37
CA PHE A 374 -7.66 -16.88 -13.39
C PHE A 374 -7.31 -15.53 -14.04
N ALA A 375 -6.13 -14.98 -13.73
CA ALA A 375 -5.59 -13.80 -14.40
C ALA A 375 -5.45 -14.01 -15.91
N ILE A 376 -4.87 -15.15 -16.34
CA ILE A 376 -4.70 -15.52 -17.75
C ILE A 376 -6.06 -15.64 -18.45
N PHE A 377 -7.03 -16.31 -17.82
CA PHE A 377 -8.38 -16.45 -18.35
C PHE A 377 -9.02 -15.09 -18.63
N ILE A 378 -8.96 -14.15 -17.66
CA ILE A 378 -9.52 -12.81 -17.81
C ILE A 378 -8.80 -12.04 -18.93
N LEU A 379 -7.46 -12.12 -19.00
CA LEU A 379 -6.66 -11.49 -20.04
C LEU A 379 -7.04 -11.97 -21.45
N ILE A 380 -7.19 -13.29 -21.63
CA ILE A 380 -7.51 -13.89 -22.93
C ILE A 380 -8.93 -13.51 -23.35
N LYS A 381 -9.92 -13.68 -22.45
CA LYS A 381 -11.33 -13.45 -22.79
C LYS A 381 -11.67 -11.98 -22.97
N ASN A 382 -11.00 -11.07 -22.26
CA ASN A 382 -11.35 -9.64 -22.23
C ASN A 382 -10.31 -8.72 -22.87
N ARG A 383 -9.43 -9.27 -23.73
CA ARG A 383 -8.29 -8.57 -24.32
C ARG A 383 -8.62 -7.21 -24.95
N LYS A 384 -9.75 -7.09 -25.66
CA LYS A 384 -10.17 -5.83 -26.30
C LYS A 384 -10.47 -4.74 -25.26
N LEU A 385 -11.25 -5.08 -24.23
CA LEU A 385 -11.62 -4.14 -23.16
C LEU A 385 -10.39 -3.72 -22.35
N ILE A 386 -9.53 -4.67 -22.02
CA ILE A 386 -8.27 -4.43 -21.30
C ILE A 386 -7.38 -3.46 -22.09
N LYS A 387 -7.24 -3.66 -23.41
CA LYS A 387 -6.48 -2.73 -24.27
C LYS A 387 -7.08 -1.32 -24.27
N GLN A 388 -8.41 -1.19 -24.29
CA GLN A 388 -9.09 0.11 -24.21
C GLN A 388 -8.78 0.81 -22.87
N ASN A 389 -8.90 0.08 -21.76
CA ASN A 389 -8.61 0.64 -20.44
C ASN A 389 -7.12 1.02 -20.31
N VAL A 390 -6.20 0.22 -20.84
CA VAL A 390 -4.76 0.55 -20.87
C VAL A 390 -4.51 1.84 -21.65
N GLN A 391 -5.17 2.05 -22.79
CA GLN A 391 -5.05 3.31 -23.54
C GLN A 391 -5.51 4.50 -22.70
N ILE A 392 -6.63 4.38 -21.99
CA ILE A 392 -7.15 5.44 -21.12
C ILE A 392 -6.19 5.71 -19.94
N LEU A 393 -5.75 4.66 -19.25
CA LEU A 393 -4.86 4.75 -18.08
C LEU A 393 -3.48 5.35 -18.42
N THR A 394 -3.01 5.16 -19.65
CA THR A 394 -1.69 5.64 -20.09
C THR A 394 -1.75 6.91 -20.92
N GLN A 395 -2.94 7.46 -21.14
CA GLN A 395 -3.13 8.71 -21.87
C GLN A 395 -2.63 9.89 -21.03
N VAL A 396 -1.73 10.67 -21.61
CA VAL A 396 -1.30 11.94 -21.02
C VAL A 396 -2.38 12.99 -21.30
N GLN A 397 -2.96 13.55 -20.25
CA GLN A 397 -3.87 14.68 -20.29
C GLN A 397 -3.12 15.97 -19.90
N LYS A 398 -3.54 17.10 -20.48
CA LYS A 398 -3.14 18.42 -19.96
C LYS A 398 -3.91 18.62 -18.66
N THR A 399 -3.29 18.39 -17.52
CA THR A 399 -3.90 18.65 -16.21
C THR A 399 -3.56 20.07 -15.77
N ASP A 400 -4.42 20.72 -14.98
CA ASP A 400 -4.14 22.05 -14.40
C ASP A 400 -2.89 22.09 -13.49
N LEU A 401 -2.42 20.90 -13.08
CA LEU A 401 -1.18 20.71 -12.32
C LEU A 401 0.06 20.63 -13.22
N THR A 402 -0.09 20.37 -14.52
CA THR A 402 0.98 20.28 -15.51
C THR A 402 0.89 21.42 -16.53
N ILE A 403 1.36 22.61 -16.16
CA ILE A 403 1.57 23.69 -17.14
C ILE A 403 3.07 23.87 -17.38
N SER A 404 3.47 23.43 -18.58
CA SER A 404 4.70 23.63 -19.38
C SER A 404 6.03 23.83 -18.67
#